data_AF-A0A934YB55-F1
#
_entry.id   AF-A0A934YB55-F1
#
_cell.length_a   1.000
_cell.length_b   1.000
_cell.length_c   1.000
_cell.angle_alpha   90.00
_cell.angle_beta   90.00
_cell.angle_gamma   90.00
#
_symmetry.space_group_name_H-M   'P 1'
#
loop_
_entity.id
_entity.type
_entity.pdbx_description
1 polymer ?
#
loop_
_entity_poly.entity_id
_entity_poly.type
_entity_poly.pdbx_seq_one_letter_code
_entity_poly.pdbx_strand_id
1 'polypeptide(L)'
;MKYYKLFVLFVLVACSSNKNKFETFDYQKSNNPWITAFKDQVFFSSLRESYQNDTIFDLIGKKDAFNTYDGLDLENIALAKSLAKNMVNNIPIATMCEGCGKDQKYFMANCLHYYQSRELDSIAHAEFEKFKSRQDKLYEN
;
A
#
# COMPACT_ATOMS: atom_id res chain seq x y z
N MET A 1 -39.91 -29.93 23.68
CA MET A 1 -39.44 -28.57 24.06
C MET A 1 -38.30 -28.56 25.11
N LYS A 2 -37.41 -29.57 25.19
CA LYS A 2 -36.32 -29.58 26.19
C LYS A 2 -34.97 -29.05 25.66
N TYR A 3 -34.79 -28.97 24.34
CA TYR A 3 -33.50 -28.61 23.73
C TYR A 3 -33.39 -27.14 23.29
N TYR A 4 -34.50 -26.39 23.28
CA TYR A 4 -34.49 -24.98 22.85
C TYR A 4 -33.67 -24.09 23.79
N LYS A 5 -33.69 -24.41 25.11
CA LYS A 5 -32.89 -23.69 26.11
C LYS A 5 -31.38 -23.93 25.93
N LEU A 6 -30.99 -25.13 25.48
CA LEU A 6 -29.59 -25.47 25.21
C LEU A 6 -29.09 -24.77 23.93
N PHE A 7 -29.94 -24.68 22.91
CA PHE A 7 -29.64 -24.02 21.65
C PHE A 7 -29.46 -22.50 21.81
N VAL A 8 -30.33 -21.85 22.59
CA VAL A 8 -30.21 -20.41 22.91
C VAL A 8 -28.94 -20.12 23.71
N LEU A 9 -28.50 -21.03 24.59
CA LEU A 9 -27.25 -20.87 25.33
C LEU A 9 -26.01 -20.95 24.40
N PHE A 10 -26.03 -21.83 23.40
CA PHE A 10 -24.93 -21.95 22.43
C PHE A 10 -24.82 -20.73 21.50
N VAL A 11 -25.95 -20.14 21.10
CA VAL A 11 -25.97 -18.95 20.25
C VAL A 11 -25.43 -17.72 20.99
N LEU A 12 -25.67 -17.60 22.31
CA LEU A 12 -25.21 -16.45 23.10
C LEU A 12 -23.70 -16.50 23.43
N VAL A 13 -23.09 -17.69 23.50
CA VAL A 13 -21.64 -17.84 23.73
C VAL A 13 -20.82 -17.61 22.45
N ALA A 14 -21.43 -17.76 21.27
CA ALA A 14 -20.77 -17.50 19.98
C ALA A 14 -20.59 -16.01 19.66
N CYS A 15 -21.23 -15.11 20.40
CA CYS A 15 -20.96 -13.66 20.34
C CYS A 15 -19.79 -13.29 21.25
N SER A 16 -18.64 -13.99 21.15
CA SER A 16 -17.41 -13.47 21.72
C SER A 16 -17.04 -12.21 20.95
N SER A 17 -17.16 -11.05 21.58
CA SER A 17 -16.87 -9.77 20.98
C SER A 17 -15.41 -9.75 20.56
N ASN A 18 -15.13 -9.97 19.27
CA ASN A 18 -13.87 -9.57 18.67
C ASN A 18 -13.81 -8.04 18.83
N LYS A 19 -13.21 -7.59 19.93
CA LYS A 19 -12.83 -6.20 20.07
C LYS A 19 -11.84 -5.98 18.94
N ASN A 20 -12.27 -5.32 17.87
CA ASN A 20 -11.42 -4.86 16.79
C ASN A 20 -10.35 -3.95 17.40
N LYS A 21 -9.28 -4.55 17.92
CA LYS A 21 -8.09 -3.82 18.32
C LYS A 21 -7.40 -3.47 17.02
N PHE A 22 -7.20 -2.18 16.80
CA PHE A 22 -6.25 -1.75 15.79
C PHE A 22 -4.92 -2.47 16.10
N GLU A 23 -4.37 -3.15 15.10
CA GLU A 23 -3.08 -3.78 15.25
C GLU A 23 -2.06 -2.71 15.62
N THR A 24 -1.28 -2.96 16.67
CA THR A 24 -0.17 -2.09 17.03
C THR A 24 0.85 -2.10 15.90
N PHE A 25 1.43 -0.95 15.62
CA PHE A 25 2.50 -0.83 14.64
C PHE A 25 3.67 -1.75 15.02
N ASP A 26 4.22 -2.45 14.04
CA ASP A 26 5.32 -3.40 14.19
C ASP A 26 6.28 -3.24 13.01
N TYR A 27 7.53 -2.87 13.33
CA TYR A 27 8.61 -2.68 12.36
C TYR A 27 8.96 -3.96 11.58
N GLN A 28 8.62 -5.13 12.12
CA GLN A 28 8.93 -6.44 11.52
C GLN A 28 7.69 -7.16 10.99
N LYS A 29 6.55 -6.46 10.88
CA LYS A 29 5.28 -7.06 10.49
C LYS A 29 5.28 -7.70 9.11
N SER A 30 6.08 -7.16 8.19
CA SER A 30 6.11 -7.65 6.81
C SER A 30 6.95 -8.91 6.69
N ASN A 31 6.36 -9.96 6.14
CA ASN A 31 7.08 -11.18 5.74
C ASN A 31 8.19 -10.89 4.70
N ASN A 32 8.07 -9.78 3.96
CA ASN A 32 9.10 -9.29 3.06
C ASN A 32 9.14 -7.74 3.10
N PRO A 33 9.95 -7.16 4.00
CA PRO A 33 10.07 -5.71 4.16
C PRO A 33 10.44 -5.00 2.86
N TRP A 34 11.24 -5.62 1.99
CA TRP A 34 11.63 -5.04 0.70
C TRP A 34 10.43 -4.89 -0.24
N ILE A 35 9.61 -5.94 -0.37
CA ILE A 35 8.42 -5.90 -1.25
C ILE A 35 7.42 -4.85 -0.75
N THR A 36 7.15 -4.84 0.55
CA THR A 36 6.30 -3.81 1.16
C THR A 36 6.86 -2.42 0.88
N ALA A 37 8.16 -2.23 1.09
CA ALA A 37 8.81 -0.96 0.86
C ALA A 37 8.71 -0.48 -0.58
N PHE A 38 8.93 -1.36 -1.55
CA PHE A 38 8.81 -1.04 -2.96
C PHE A 38 7.39 -0.59 -3.30
N LYS A 39 6.37 -1.29 -2.79
CA LYS A 39 4.97 -0.94 -2.99
C LYS A 39 4.60 0.38 -2.31
N ASP A 40 5.07 0.61 -1.08
CA ASP A 40 4.86 1.85 -0.36
C ASP A 40 5.48 3.03 -1.13
N GLN A 41 6.69 2.84 -1.68
CA GLN A 41 7.35 3.83 -2.53
C GLN A 41 6.53 4.15 -3.78
N VAL A 42 5.96 3.14 -4.44
CA VAL A 42 5.04 3.36 -5.58
C VAL A 42 3.83 4.18 -5.14
N PHE A 43 3.19 3.81 -4.02
CA PHE A 43 2.02 4.51 -3.50
C PHE A 43 2.32 5.98 -3.18
N PHE A 44 3.37 6.28 -2.42
CA PHE A 44 3.75 7.65 -2.10
C PHE A 44 4.13 8.45 -3.34
N SER A 45 4.83 7.83 -4.30
CA SER A 45 5.13 8.46 -5.58
C SER A 45 3.87 8.74 -6.40
N SER A 46 2.85 7.87 -6.36
CA SER A 46 1.57 8.10 -7.04
C SER A 46 0.82 9.28 -6.44
N LEU A 47 0.82 9.41 -5.11
CA LEU A 47 0.21 10.57 -4.46
C LEU A 47 0.96 11.87 -4.81
N ARG A 48 2.31 11.86 -4.81
CA ARG A 48 3.12 13.01 -5.23
C ARG A 48 2.79 13.46 -6.65
N GLU A 49 2.76 12.51 -7.59
CA GLU A 49 2.44 12.80 -8.99
C GLU A 49 0.99 13.26 -9.17
N SER A 50 0.05 12.72 -8.40
CA SER A 50 -1.37 13.08 -8.48
C SER A 50 -1.64 14.52 -8.05
N TYR A 51 -1.00 14.97 -6.98
CA TYR A 51 -1.26 16.29 -6.40
C TYR A 51 -0.35 17.39 -6.97
N GLN A 52 0.83 17.03 -7.51
CA GLN A 52 1.82 17.97 -8.07
C GLN A 52 2.06 19.20 -7.16
N ASN A 53 2.01 18.99 -5.84
CA ASN A 53 2.13 20.02 -4.83
C ASN A 53 3.13 19.58 -3.77
N ASP A 54 4.35 20.07 -3.92
CA ASP A 54 5.48 19.72 -3.07
C ASP A 54 5.25 20.14 -1.61
N THR A 55 4.50 21.24 -1.38
CA THR A 55 4.24 21.73 -0.01
C THR A 55 3.50 20.72 0.85
N ILE A 56 2.57 19.94 0.27
CA ILE A 56 1.84 18.91 1.02
C ILE A 56 2.80 17.83 1.50
N PHE A 57 3.71 17.37 0.64
CA PHE A 57 4.65 16.31 0.98
C PHE A 57 5.78 16.79 1.89
N ASP A 58 6.17 18.06 1.80
CA ASP A 58 7.08 18.69 2.75
C ASP A 58 6.47 18.75 4.16
N LEU A 59 5.17 19.06 4.26
CA LEU A 59 4.47 19.08 5.54
C LEU A 59 4.34 17.67 6.13
N ILE A 60 4.02 16.69 5.30
CA ILE A 60 3.97 15.28 5.71
C ILE A 60 5.35 14.83 6.19
N GLY A 61 6.41 15.05 5.41
CA GLY A 61 7.77 14.61 5.75
C GLY A 61 8.37 15.25 7.01
N LYS A 62 7.81 16.35 7.52
CA LYS A 62 8.20 16.92 8.83
C LYS A 62 7.71 16.09 10.01
N LYS A 63 6.73 15.21 9.81
CA LYS A 63 6.05 14.44 10.86
C LYS A 63 6.03 12.94 10.60
N ASP A 64 6.14 12.55 9.34
CA ASP A 64 6.00 11.18 8.88
C ASP A 64 7.35 10.66 8.35
N ALA A 65 7.77 9.49 8.84
CA ALA A 65 9.00 8.82 8.39
C ALA A 65 8.79 8.02 7.10
N PHE A 66 7.55 7.93 6.61
CA PHE A 66 7.11 7.13 5.48
C PHE A 66 7.45 5.64 5.65
N ASN A 67 8.43 5.17 4.91
CA ASN A 67 8.78 3.77 4.83
C ASN A 67 9.70 3.39 5.99
N THR A 68 9.56 2.17 6.48
CA THR A 68 10.36 1.65 7.60
C THR A 68 11.62 0.93 7.15
N TYR A 69 11.73 0.66 5.84
CA TYR A 69 12.85 -0.04 5.24
C TYR A 69 13.58 0.88 4.24
N ASP A 70 14.84 1.18 4.55
CA ASP A 70 15.71 2.07 3.76
C ASP A 70 16.55 1.35 2.71
N GLY A 71 16.39 0.02 2.56
CA GLY A 71 17.26 -0.81 1.70
C GLY A 71 16.89 -0.85 0.21
N LEU A 72 15.97 0.02 -0.25
CA LEU A 72 15.66 0.12 -1.68
C LEU A 72 16.80 0.80 -2.43
N ASP A 73 17.29 0.17 -3.50
CA ASP A 73 18.30 0.79 -4.36
C ASP A 73 17.71 1.89 -5.26
N LEU A 74 18.59 2.73 -5.81
CA LEU A 74 18.19 3.87 -6.64
C LEU A 74 17.44 3.44 -7.91
N GLU A 75 17.77 2.26 -8.46
CA GLU A 75 17.13 1.71 -9.65
C GLU A 75 15.66 1.38 -9.37
N ASN A 76 15.39 0.68 -8.27
CA ASN A 76 14.04 0.32 -7.86
C ASN A 76 13.23 1.54 -7.39
N ILE A 77 13.86 2.54 -6.76
CA ILE A 77 13.20 3.83 -6.47
C ILE A 77 12.79 4.56 -7.77
N ALA A 78 13.67 4.59 -8.78
CA ALA A 78 13.37 5.21 -10.06
C ALA A 78 12.25 4.48 -10.81
N LEU A 79 12.28 3.14 -10.80
CA LEU A 79 11.21 2.32 -11.36
C LEU A 79 9.87 2.60 -10.66
N ALA A 80 9.85 2.65 -9.33
CA ALA A 80 8.65 2.94 -8.56
C ALA A 80 8.02 4.29 -8.95
N LYS A 81 8.86 5.33 -9.15
CA LYS A 81 8.41 6.64 -9.65
C LYS A 81 7.84 6.56 -11.06
N SER A 82 8.47 5.77 -11.94
CA SER A 82 8.00 5.56 -13.32
C SER A 82 6.62 4.88 -13.36
N LEU A 83 6.44 3.81 -12.58
CA LEU A 83 5.17 3.10 -12.45
C LEU A 83 4.07 4.01 -11.92
N ALA A 84 4.37 4.78 -10.86
CA ALA A 84 3.46 5.76 -10.30
C ALA A 84 3.00 6.79 -11.35
N LYS A 85 3.94 7.34 -12.11
CA LYS A 85 3.65 8.31 -13.17
C LYS A 85 2.76 7.73 -14.26
N ASN A 86 3.08 6.52 -14.72
CA ASN A 86 2.28 5.84 -15.72
C ASN A 86 0.85 5.61 -15.22
N MET A 87 0.69 5.09 -14.01
CA MET A 87 -0.63 4.85 -13.42
C MET A 87 -1.44 6.14 -13.29
N VAL A 88 -0.87 7.21 -12.73
CA VAL A 88 -1.57 8.49 -12.51
C VAL A 88 -2.05 9.13 -13.81
N ASN A 89 -1.23 9.06 -14.87
CA ASN A 89 -1.59 9.61 -16.18
C ASN A 89 -2.78 8.89 -16.81
N ASN A 90 -2.99 7.62 -16.47
CA ASN A 90 -4.09 6.80 -16.98
C ASN A 90 -5.35 6.85 -16.09
N ILE A 91 -5.35 7.58 -14.97
CA ILE A 91 -6.54 7.73 -14.13
C ILE A 91 -7.62 8.53 -14.90
N PRO A 92 -8.84 7.99 -15.05
CA PRO A 92 -9.93 8.68 -15.71
C PRO A 92 -10.46 9.84 -14.87
N ILE A 93 -11.10 10.80 -15.54
CA ILE A 93 -11.87 11.86 -14.87
C ILE A 93 -13.00 11.23 -14.06
N ALA A 94 -13.27 11.80 -12.89
CA ALA A 94 -14.34 11.35 -12.02
C ALA A 94 -15.70 11.60 -12.69
N THR A 95 -16.41 10.52 -13.03
CA THR A 95 -17.74 10.57 -13.67
C THR A 95 -18.88 10.31 -12.69
N MET A 96 -18.60 9.66 -11.55
CA MET A 96 -19.60 9.27 -10.56
C MET A 96 -19.39 10.01 -9.24
N CYS A 97 -19.53 11.34 -9.25
CA CYS A 97 -19.62 12.14 -8.02
C CYS A 97 -20.58 13.31 -8.17
N GLU A 98 -21.28 13.62 -7.10
CA GLU A 98 -22.08 14.84 -6.98
C GLU A 98 -21.17 16.05 -6.73
N GLY A 99 -21.26 17.05 -7.60
CA GLY A 99 -20.56 18.33 -7.41
C GLY A 99 -19.06 18.33 -7.76
N CYS A 100 -18.54 17.30 -8.43
CA CYS A 100 -17.15 17.31 -8.87
C CYS A 100 -16.86 18.36 -9.94
N GLY A 101 -15.67 18.95 -9.86
CA GLY A 101 -15.10 19.79 -10.92
C GLY A 101 -14.77 18.98 -12.17
N LYS A 102 -14.72 19.65 -13.33
CA LYS A 102 -14.56 19.01 -14.66
C LYS A 102 -13.27 18.19 -14.84
N ASP A 103 -12.23 18.49 -14.06
CA ASP A 103 -10.92 17.82 -14.14
C ASP A 103 -10.58 17.02 -12.89
N GLN A 104 -11.54 16.84 -11.98
CA GLN A 104 -11.30 16.07 -10.76
C GLN A 104 -11.16 14.58 -11.09
N LYS A 105 -10.23 13.93 -10.40
CA LYS A 105 -9.92 12.51 -10.52
C LYS A 105 -9.93 11.86 -9.14
N TYR A 106 -10.24 10.57 -9.09
CA TYR A 106 -10.20 9.78 -7.85
C TYR A 106 -8.79 9.32 -7.50
N PHE A 107 -7.85 10.26 -7.34
CA PHE A 107 -6.43 9.97 -7.15
C PHE A 107 -6.16 9.02 -5.99
N MET A 108 -6.62 9.37 -4.78
CA MET A 108 -6.37 8.58 -3.57
C MET A 108 -6.89 7.14 -3.71
N ALA A 109 -8.12 6.97 -4.19
CA ALA A 109 -8.72 5.65 -4.39
C ALA A 109 -7.95 4.83 -5.42
N ASN A 110 -7.55 5.42 -6.56
CA ASN A 110 -6.77 4.71 -7.57
C ASN A 110 -5.36 4.35 -7.07
N CYS A 111 -4.69 5.25 -6.33
CA CYS A 111 -3.39 4.95 -5.71
C CYS A 111 -3.51 3.78 -4.73
N LEU A 112 -4.54 3.77 -3.89
CA LEU A 112 -4.79 2.69 -2.94
C LEU A 112 -5.14 1.36 -3.63
N HIS A 113 -5.99 1.39 -4.66
CA HIS A 113 -6.30 0.20 -5.44
C HIS A 113 -5.08 -0.35 -6.17
N TYR A 114 -4.22 0.52 -6.72
CA TYR A 114 -2.99 0.09 -7.36
C TYR A 114 -2.00 -0.51 -6.35
N TYR A 115 -1.88 0.08 -5.16
CA TYR A 115 -1.12 -0.50 -4.05
C TYR A 115 -1.59 -1.92 -3.69
N GLN A 116 -2.90 -2.17 -3.74
CA GLN A 116 -3.51 -3.47 -3.45
C GLN A 116 -3.61 -4.39 -4.68
N SER A 117 -3.13 -3.96 -5.85
CA SER A 117 -3.34 -4.68 -7.09
C SER A 117 -2.40 -5.88 -7.22
N ARG A 118 -2.91 -6.97 -7.82
CA ARG A 118 -2.10 -8.13 -8.20
C ARG A 118 -1.00 -7.77 -9.21
N GLU A 119 -1.24 -6.74 -10.01
CA GLU A 119 -0.25 -6.24 -10.96
C GLU A 119 0.98 -5.72 -10.23
N LEU A 120 0.78 -4.79 -9.28
CA LEU A 120 1.90 -4.25 -8.51
C LEU A 120 2.56 -5.31 -7.63
N ASP A 121 1.78 -6.25 -7.08
CA ASP A 121 2.34 -7.40 -6.37
C ASP A 121 3.28 -8.21 -7.27
N SER A 122 2.85 -8.55 -8.49
CA SER A 122 3.65 -9.32 -9.44
C SER A 122 4.95 -8.59 -9.79
N ILE A 123 4.88 -7.29 -10.07
CA ILE A 123 6.05 -6.46 -10.35
C ILE A 123 7.01 -6.44 -9.16
N ALA A 124 6.49 -6.21 -7.94
CA ALA A 124 7.31 -6.14 -6.74
C ALA A 124 8.06 -7.44 -6.46
N HIS A 125 7.41 -8.60 -6.64
CA HIS A 125 8.07 -9.89 -6.49
C HIS A 125 9.15 -10.11 -7.56
N ALA A 126 8.86 -9.78 -8.82
CA ALA A 126 9.84 -9.93 -9.89
C ALA A 126 11.09 -9.05 -9.67
N GLU A 127 10.91 -7.82 -9.20
CA GLU A 127 12.01 -6.92 -8.89
C GLU A 127 12.79 -7.34 -7.65
N PHE A 128 12.11 -7.90 -6.64
CA PHE A 128 12.77 -8.45 -5.45
C PHE A 128 13.72 -9.60 -5.81
N GLU A 129 13.31 -10.52 -6.68
CA GLU A 129 14.18 -11.62 -7.13
C GLU A 129 15.42 -11.11 -7.88
N LYS A 130 15.26 -10.05 -8.69
CA LYS A 130 16.41 -9.40 -9.34
C LYS A 130 17.35 -8.77 -8.32
N PHE A 131 16.80 -8.03 -7.36
CA PHE A 131 17.56 -7.41 -6.28
C PHE A 131 18.35 -8.46 -5.49
N LYS A 132 17.70 -9.56 -5.11
CA LYS A 132 18.33 -10.67 -4.39
C LYS A 132 19.48 -11.28 -5.20
N SER A 133 19.26 -11.56 -6.48
CA SER A 133 20.32 -12.09 -7.36
C SER A 133 21.51 -11.13 -7.50
N ARG A 134 21.29 -9.81 -7.50
CA ARG A 134 22.37 -8.82 -7.49
C ARG A 134 23.13 -8.83 -6.17
N GLN A 135 22.44 -8.91 -5.04
CA GLN A 135 23.06 -8.98 -3.71
C GLN A 135 23.93 -10.24 -3.58
N ASP A 136 23.42 -11.41 -3.95
CA ASP A 136 24.16 -12.68 -3.84
C ASP A 136 25.49 -12.61 -4.61
N LYS A 137 25.49 -12.06 -5.82
CA LYS A 137 26.71 -11.85 -6.62
C LYS A 137 27.73 -10.88 -6.01
N LEU A 138 27.27 -9.92 -5.21
CA LEU A 138 28.16 -8.96 -4.55
C LEU A 138 28.88 -9.56 -3.35
N TYR A 139 28.29 -10.57 -2.68
CA TYR A 139 28.89 -11.24 -1.53
C TYR A 139 29.71 -12.49 -1.89
N GLU A 140 29.64 -12.96 -3.14
CA GLU A 140 30.47 -14.04 -3.67
C GLU A 140 31.83 -13.56 -4.22
N ASN A 141 32.05 -12.24 -4.30
CA ASN A 141 33.33 -11.61 -4.71
C ASN A 141 34.03 -10.93 -3.51
#